data_AF-A0AAN8WUA2-F1
#
_entry.id   AF-A0AAN8WUA2-F1
#
_cell.length_a   1.000
_cell.length_b   1.000
_cell.length_c   1.000
_cell.angle_alpha   90.00
_cell.angle_beta   90.00
_cell.angle_gamma   90.00
#
_symmetry.space_group_name_H-M   'P 1'
#
loop_
_entity.id
_entity.type
_entity.pdbx_description
1 polymer ?
#
loop_
_entity_poly.entity_id
_entity_poly.type
_entity_poly.pdbx_seq_one_letter_code
_entity_poly.pdbx_strand_id
1 'polypeptide(L)' 'YQNRMDGLPCERPDIMQTRAQIIWMWFFGESVRRISWATGVSQTTVYRWIRRWQREGHVNTRPRTGRPHKTHNINLNK' A
#
# COMPACT_ATOMS: atom_id res chain seq x y z
N TYR A 1 -0.79 26.10 7.37
CA TYR A 1 -0.69 24.85 6.57
C TYR A 1 -0.14 23.78 7.50
N GLN A 2 -1.06 22.99 8.03
CA GLN A 2 -1.03 22.34 9.35
C GLN A 2 0.12 21.33 9.52
N ASN A 3 0.99 21.62 10.49
CA ASN A 3 1.80 20.74 11.34
C ASN A 3 2.78 19.73 10.70
N ARG A 4 4.05 20.12 10.76
CA ARG A 4 5.24 19.28 10.76
C ARG A 4 5.20 18.39 12.03
N MET A 5 5.02 17.08 11.85
CA MET A 5 5.01 16.08 12.93
C MET A 5 6.44 15.56 13.15
N ASP A 6 7.29 16.39 13.76
CA ASP A 6 8.63 15.99 14.22
C ASP A 6 8.50 15.49 15.67
N GLY A 7 8.39 14.19 15.92
CA GLY A 7 8.54 13.66 17.29
C GLY A 7 7.73 12.44 17.74
N LEU A 8 6.91 11.80 16.90
CA LEU A 8 6.34 10.49 17.24
C LEU A 8 7.32 9.37 16.82
N PRO A 9 7.51 8.32 17.64
CA PRO A 9 8.23 7.13 17.18
C PRO A 9 7.58 6.70 15.87
N CYS A 10 8.43 6.40 14.90
CA CYS A 10 8.03 6.11 13.52
C CYS A 10 7.33 4.75 13.41
N GLU A 11 6.21 4.57 14.12
CA GLU A 11 5.14 3.70 13.69
C GLU A 11 4.59 4.30 12.40
N ARG A 12 5.36 4.23 11.31
CA ARG A 12 4.79 4.34 9.97
C ARG A 12 3.69 3.29 9.99
N PRO A 13 2.39 3.65 9.90
CA PRO A 13 1.38 2.63 9.77
C PRO A 13 1.85 1.76 8.63
N ASP A 14 1.99 0.46 8.89
CA ASP A 14 2.48 -0.45 7.86
C ASP A 14 1.67 -0.14 6.62
N ILE A 15 2.37 -0.04 5.49
CA ILE A 15 1.74 0.17 4.19
C ILE A 15 0.56 -0.79 4.01
N MET A 16 0.59 -1.99 4.63
CA MET A 16 -0.55 -2.90 4.76
C MET A 16 -1.71 -2.36 5.61
N GLN A 17 -1.44 -1.83 6.81
CA GLN A 17 -2.46 -1.28 7.72
C GLN A 17 -3.26 -0.15 7.06
N THR A 18 -2.60 0.79 6.37
CA THR A 18 -3.31 1.86 5.66
C THR A 18 -4.19 1.33 4.53
N ARG A 19 -3.74 0.32 3.79
CA ARG A 19 -4.53 -0.29 2.70
C ARG A 19 -5.73 -1.04 3.25
N ALA A 20 -5.55 -1.82 4.31
CA ALA A 20 -6.63 -2.53 4.98
C ALA A 20 -7.67 -1.55 5.53
N GLN A 21 -7.23 -0.45 6.14
CA GLN A 21 -8.12 0.61 6.65
C GLN A 21 -8.96 1.22 5.52
N ILE A 22 -8.38 1.50 4.35
CA ILE A 22 -9.13 1.99 3.18
C ILE A 22 -10.26 1.04 2.81
N ILE A 23 -9.97 -0.27 2.72
CA ILE A 23 -10.95 -1.28 2.32
C ILE A 23 -12.04 -1.44 3.38
N TRP A 24 -11.67 -1.47 4.66
CA TRP A 24 -12.62 -1.56 5.77
C TRP A 24 -13.60 -0.39 5.76
N MET A 25 -13.12 0.85 5.66
CA MET A 25 -14.00 2.01 5.61
C MET A 25 -14.92 1.98 4.39
N TRP A 26 -14.40 1.60 3.21
CA TRP A 26 -15.21 1.45 2.01
C TRP A 26 -16.29 0.36 2.17
N PHE A 27 -15.95 -0.76 2.81
CA PHE A 27 -16.90 -1.86 3.07
C PHE A 27 -18.04 -1.43 4.00
N PHE A 28 -17.77 -0.55 4.96
CA PHE A 28 -18.80 0.09 5.81
C PHE A 28 -19.64 1.16 5.08
N GLY A 29 -19.38 1.41 3.79
CA GLY A 29 -20.14 2.38 2.99
C GLY A 29 -19.66 3.82 3.11
N GLU A 30 -18.47 4.07 3.67
CA GLU A 30 -17.92 5.43 3.77
C GLU A 30 -17.61 6.02 2.39
N SER A 31 -17.84 7.32 2.25
CA SER A 31 -17.52 8.03 1.01
C SER A 31 -16.01 8.11 0.79
N VAL A 32 -15.57 8.06 -0.47
CA VAL A 32 -14.15 8.17 -0.84
C VAL A 32 -13.50 9.45 -0.30
N ARG A 33 -14.25 10.55 -0.24
CA ARG A 33 -13.81 11.82 0.35
C ARG A 33 -13.51 11.68 1.85
N ARG A 34 -14.39 11.00 2.59
CA ARG A 34 -14.22 10.73 4.03
C ARG A 34 -13.00 9.84 4.26
N ILE A 35 -12.87 8.76 3.49
CA ILE A 35 -11.74 7.82 3.57
C ILE A 35 -10.42 8.55 3.32
N SER A 36 -10.37 9.40 2.30
CA SER A 36 -9.19 10.21 1.97
C SER A 36 -8.78 11.12 3.13
N TRP A 37 -9.75 11.81 3.74
CA TRP A 37 -9.50 12.68 4.88
C TRP A 37 -9.03 11.90 6.12
N ALA A 38 -9.64 10.74 6.40
CA ALA A 38 -9.34 9.93 7.58
C ALA A 38 -7.99 9.21 7.48
N THR A 39 -7.58 8.78 6.28
CA THR A 39 -6.35 8.03 6.05
C THR A 39 -5.16 8.91 5.65
N GLY A 40 -5.39 10.18 5.30
CA GLY A 40 -4.37 11.08 4.75
C GLY A 40 -3.94 10.73 3.33
N VAL A 41 -4.63 9.80 2.67
CA VAL A 41 -4.29 9.27 1.35
C VAL A 41 -5.12 9.99 0.28
N SER A 42 -4.54 10.24 -0.90
CA SER A 42 -5.28 10.90 -1.99
C SER A 42 -6.48 10.06 -2.47
N GLN A 43 -7.57 10.73 -2.89
CA GLN A 43 -8.76 10.06 -3.42
C GLN A 43 -8.42 9.12 -4.59
N THR A 44 -7.50 9.50 -5.47
CA THR A 44 -7.00 8.66 -6.56
C THR A 44 -6.39 7.35 -6.06
N THR A 45 -5.65 7.41 -4.94
CA THR A 45 -5.05 6.22 -4.32
C THR A 45 -6.12 5.37 -3.63
N VAL A 46 -7.12 5.98 -3.01
CA VAL A 46 -8.29 5.27 -2.45
C VAL A 46 -9.01 4.48 -3.55
N TYR A 47 -9.36 5.14 -4.66
CA TYR A 47 -9.96 4.47 -5.83
C TYR A 47 -9.09 3.36 -6.40
N ARG A 48 -7.77 3.56 -6.49
CA ARG A 48 -6.83 2.54 -6.94
C ARG A 48 -6.90 1.29 -6.07
N TRP A 49 -6.97 1.44 -4.75
CA TRP A 49 -7.05 0.31 -3.82
C TRP A 49 -8.40 -0.40 -3.86
N ILE A 50 -9.51 0.34 -3.91
CA ILE A 50 -10.85 -0.24 -4.05
C ILE A 50 -10.93 -1.09 -5.32
N ARG A 51 -10.50 -0.55 -6.47
CA ARG A 51 -10.48 -1.30 -7.74
C ARG A 51 -9.60 -2.53 -7.70
N ARG A 52 -8.47 -2.45 -6.98
CA ARG A 52 -7.56 -3.58 -6.83
C ARG A 52 -8.16 -4.66 -5.94
N TRP A 53 -8.80 -4.28 -4.84
CA TRP A 53 -9.52 -5.19 -3.95
C TRP A 53 -10.63 -5.93 -4.70
N GLN A 54 -11.46 -5.22 -5.46
CA GLN A 54 -12.51 -5.83 -6.29
C GLN A 54 -11.97 -6.85 -7.31
N ARG A 55 -10.71 -6.69 -7.75
CA ARG A 55 -10.07 -7.58 -8.74
C ARG A 55 -9.31 -8.75 -8.13
N GLU A 56 -8.58 -8.51 -7.04
CA GLU A 56 -7.62 -9.47 -6.45
C GLU A 56 -8.11 -10.07 -5.12
N GLY A 57 -9.00 -9.41 -4.39
CA GLY A 57 -9.49 -9.84 -3.08
C GLY A 57 -8.48 -9.69 -1.93
N HIS A 58 -7.32 -9.06 -2.15
CA HIS A 58 -6.31 -8.85 -1.10
C HIS A 58 -5.56 -7.52 -1.25
N VAL A 59 -4.97 -7.03 -0.16
CA VAL A 59 -4.17 -5.77 -0.13
C VAL A 59 -2.65 -5.98 -0.24
N ASN A 60 -2.23 -7.21 -0.49
CA ASN A 60 -0.82 -7.60 -0.51
C ASN A 60 -0.03 -6.87 -1.62
N THR A 61 1.23 -6.60 -1.32
CA THR A 61 2.19 -6.06 -2.29
C THR A 61 2.55 -7.18 -3.24
N ARG A 62 2.35 -6.97 -4.55
CA ARG A 62 2.86 -7.91 -5.56
C ARG A 62 4.39 -7.91 -5.50
N PRO A 63 5.04 -9.09 -5.56
CA PRO A 63 6.48 -9.14 -5.72
C PRO A 63 6.84 -8.38 -6.99
N ARG A 64 7.82 -7.48 -6.90
CA ARG A 64 8.35 -6.80 -8.08
C ARG A 64 9.20 -7.83 -8.81
N THR A 65 8.77 -8.27 -9.99
CA THR A 65 9.67 -8.94 -10.92
C THR A 65 10.70 -7.90 -11.36
N GLY A 66 11.85 -7.91 -10.69
CA GLY A 66 13.00 -7.13 -11.12
C GLY A 66 13.46 -7.57 -12.50
N ARG A 67 14.35 -6.79 -13.11
CA ARG A 67 15.04 -7.23 -14.32
C ARG A 67 15.86 -8.48 -13.97
N PRO A 68 15.76 -9.60 -14.72
CA PRO A 68 16.57 -10.77 -14.45
C PRO A 68 18.05 -10.37 -14.48
N HIS A 69 18.78 -10.71 -13.42
CA HIS A 69 20.22 -10.49 -13.36
C HIS A 69 20.89 -11.55 -14.23
N LYS A 70 21.85 -11.16 -15.08
CA LYS A 70 22.70 -12.13 -15.76
C LYS A 70 23.63 -12.74 -14.71
N THR A 71 23.30 -13.92 -14.22
CA THR A 71 24.25 -14.70 -13.41
C THR A 71 25.26 -15.30 -14.38
N HIS A 72 26.52 -14.87 -14.31
CA HIS A 72 27.59 -15.61 -14.96
C HIS A 72 27.74 -16.94 -14.21
N ASN A 73 27.57 -18.06 -14.92
CA ASN A 73 27.74 -19.41 -14.36
C ASN A 73 29.21 -19.58 -13.92
N ILE A 74 29.49 -19.33 -12.64
CA ILE A 74 30.73 -19.79 -12.00
C ILE A 74 30.55 -21.29 -11.75
N ASN A 75 31.16 -22.12 -12.62
CA ASN A 75 31.26 -23.56 -12.40
C ASN A 75 31.98 -23.82 -11.08
N LEU A 76 31.23 -24.17 -10.04
CA LEU A 76 31.79 -24.66 -8.79
C LEU A 76 32.00 -26.17 -8.93
N ASN A 77 33.07 -26.56 -9.61
CA ASN A 77 33.53 -27.95 -9.60
C ASN A 77 34.04 -28.27 -8.18
N LYS A 78 33.39 -29.24 -7.54
CA LYS A 78 33.79 -29.86 -6.27
C LYS A 78 34.25 -31.28 -6.56
#